data_AF-A0A9E5KCU5-F1
#
_entry.id   AF-A0A9E5KCU5-F1
#
_cell.length_a   1.000
_cell.length_b   1.000
_cell.length_c   1.000
_cell.angle_alpha   90.00
_cell.angle_beta   90.00
_cell.angle_gamma   90.00
#
_symmetry.space_group_name_H-M   'P 1'
#
loop_
_entity.id
_entity.type
_entity.pdbx_description
1 polymer ?
#
loop_
_entity_poly.entity_id
_entity_poly.type
_entity_poly.pdbx_seq_one_letter_code
_entity_poly.pdbx_strand_id
1 'polypeptide(L)'
;MPHTKSAAKNLRKSDRKRAYNRSVKRDVKIQVKNLEVAIAAKADGTAELTKAYSQLAKAACKGVLHAKTASRRQSRLAKRLNKAKAAVA
;
A
#
# COMPACT_ATOMS: atom_id res chain seq x y z
N MET A 1 30.78 0.24 8.91
CA MET A 1 31.40 0.63 7.62
C MET A 1 31.74 -0.66 6.87
N PRO A 2 31.52 -0.80 5.55
CA PRO A 2 31.78 -2.06 4.87
C PRO A 2 33.28 -2.36 4.84
N HIS A 3 33.69 -3.52 5.36
CA HIS A 3 35.10 -3.93 5.39
C HIS A 3 35.55 -4.68 4.12
N THR A 4 34.60 -5.07 3.25
CA THR A 4 34.88 -5.79 2.00
C THR A 4 34.19 -5.14 0.80
N LYS A 5 34.76 -5.33 -0.40
CA LYS A 5 34.20 -4.79 -1.67
C LYS A 5 32.77 -5.30 -1.93
N SER A 6 32.49 -6.55 -1.59
CA SER A 6 31.16 -7.15 -1.73
C SER A 6 30.15 -6.51 -0.77
N ALA A 7 30.53 -6.24 0.49
CA ALA A 7 29.70 -5.55 1.46
C ALA A 7 29.35 -4.12 1.01
N ALA A 8 30.34 -3.36 0.50
CA ALA A 8 30.10 -2.02 -0.04
C ALA A 8 29.14 -2.02 -1.23
N LYS A 9 29.21 -3.05 -2.10
CA LYS A 9 28.24 -3.24 -3.20
C LYS A 9 26.84 -3.56 -2.69
N ASN A 10 26.73 -4.40 -1.66
CA ASN A 10 25.44 -4.76 -1.07
C ASN A 10 24.77 -3.58 -0.36
N LEU A 11 25.54 -2.74 0.33
CA LEU A 11 25.02 -1.50 0.93
C LEU A 11 24.39 -0.59 -0.13
N ARG A 12 25.12 -0.29 -1.22
CA ARG A 12 24.60 0.50 -2.35
C ARG A 12 23.36 -0.10 -3.01
N LYS A 13 23.25 -1.42 -3.08
CA LYS A 13 22.03 -2.10 -3.57
C LYS A 13 20.87 -1.95 -2.60
N SER A 14 21.15 -2.09 -1.30
CA SER A 14 20.15 -1.96 -0.23
C SER A 14 19.55 -0.56 -0.22
N ASP A 15 20.38 0.49 -0.29
CA ASP A 15 19.90 1.88 -0.25
C ASP A 15 18.98 2.21 -1.43
N ARG A 16 19.35 1.77 -2.64
CA ARG A 16 18.49 1.92 -3.83
C ARG A 16 17.15 1.20 -3.67
N LYS A 17 17.16 -0.05 -3.20
CA LYS A 17 15.92 -0.82 -2.92
C LYS A 17 15.09 -0.15 -1.83
N ARG A 18 15.72 0.39 -0.79
CA ARG A 18 15.06 1.08 0.33
C ARG A 18 14.34 2.33 -0.15
N ALA A 19 14.97 3.15 -0.99
CA ALA A 19 14.36 4.35 -1.56
C ALA A 19 13.13 4.01 -2.41
N TYR A 20 13.24 3.02 -3.30
CA TYR A 20 12.13 2.54 -4.13
C TYR A 20 10.97 2.02 -3.28
N ASN A 21 11.26 1.11 -2.34
CA ASN A 21 10.26 0.51 -1.47
C ASN A 21 9.57 1.57 -0.59
N ARG A 22 10.29 2.63 -0.18
CA ARG A 22 9.71 3.75 0.57
C ARG A 22 8.70 4.51 -0.27
N SER A 23 8.98 4.78 -1.54
CA SER A 23 8.03 5.46 -2.44
C SER A 23 6.75 4.64 -2.60
N VAL A 24 6.86 3.37 -2.99
CA VAL A 24 5.69 2.50 -3.19
C VAL A 24 4.86 2.34 -1.91
N LYS A 25 5.51 2.22 -0.74
CA LYS A 25 4.81 2.17 0.56
C LYS A 25 4.09 3.48 0.88
N ARG A 26 4.67 4.63 0.51
CA ARG A 26 4.04 5.95 0.66
C ARG A 26 2.81 6.04 -0.23
N ASP A 27 2.90 5.63 -1.49
CA ASP A 27 1.80 5.69 -2.44
C ASP A 27 0.60 4.86 -1.94
N VAL A 28 0.86 3.63 -1.46
CA VAL A 28 -0.17 2.80 -0.82
C VAL A 28 -0.81 3.52 0.37
N LYS A 29 -0.01 4.19 1.23
CA LYS A 29 -0.54 4.94 2.37
C LYS A 29 -1.43 6.10 1.93
N ILE A 30 -1.04 6.82 0.88
CA ILE A 30 -1.83 7.93 0.33
C ILE A 30 -3.18 7.42 -0.20
N GLN A 31 -3.20 6.32 -0.95
CA GLN A 31 -4.45 5.76 -1.47
C GLN A 31 -5.39 5.29 -0.36
N VAL A 32 -4.87 4.71 0.72
CA VAL A 32 -5.69 4.37 1.89
C VAL A 32 -6.27 5.63 2.53
N LYS A 33 -5.48 6.69 2.68
CA LYS A 33 -5.95 7.96 3.23
C LYS A 33 -7.04 8.60 2.34
N ASN A 34 -6.89 8.55 1.02
CA ASN A 34 -7.88 9.06 0.08
C ASN A 34 -9.23 8.34 0.24
N LEU A 35 -9.21 7.01 0.44
CA LEU A 35 -10.41 6.24 0.72
C LEU A 35 -11.04 6.61 2.07
N GLU A 36 -10.24 6.86 3.11
CA GLU A 36 -10.75 7.33 4.40
C GLU A 36 -11.43 8.72 4.29
N VAL A 37 -10.86 9.63 3.49
CA VAL A 37 -11.47 10.94 3.20
C VAL A 37 -12.78 10.78 2.41
N ALA A 38 -12.81 9.91 1.39
CA ALA A 38 -14.02 9.67 0.61
C ALA A 38 -15.15 9.07 1.46
N ILE A 39 -14.82 8.16 2.39
CA ILE A 39 -15.77 7.62 3.36
C ILE A 39 -16.32 8.73 4.27
N ALA A 40 -15.46 9.62 4.77
CA ALA A 40 -15.89 10.75 5.60
C ALA A 40 -16.82 11.71 4.85
N ALA A 41 -16.62 11.88 3.54
CA ALA A 41 -17.47 12.69 2.67
C ALA A 41 -18.80 12.02 2.28
N LYS A 42 -19.13 10.83 2.83
CA LYS A 42 -20.34 10.03 2.50
C LYS A 42 -20.49 9.70 1.01
N ALA A 43 -19.41 9.71 0.24
CA ALA A 43 -19.42 9.28 -1.15
C ALA A 43 -19.37 7.75 -1.25
N ASP A 44 -19.77 7.21 -2.41
CA ASP A 44 -19.81 5.76 -2.66
C ASP A 44 -18.48 5.03 -2.44
N GLY A 45 -17.34 5.74 -2.55
CA GLY A 45 -15.98 5.27 -2.22
C GLY A 45 -15.46 4.09 -3.06
N THR A 46 -16.24 3.63 -4.04
CA THR A 46 -16.00 2.44 -4.86
C THR A 46 -14.85 2.66 -5.86
N ALA A 47 -14.74 3.87 -6.41
CA ALA A 47 -13.67 4.25 -7.32
C ALA A 47 -12.31 4.27 -6.62
N GLU A 48 -12.25 4.82 -5.40
CA GLU A 48 -11.06 4.88 -4.55
C GLU A 48 -10.64 3.48 -4.11
N LEU A 49 -11.60 2.60 -3.80
CA LEU A 49 -11.34 1.21 -3.43
C LEU A 49 -10.67 0.45 -4.58
N THR A 50 -11.18 0.62 -5.81
CA THR A 50 -10.62 -0.03 -7.01
C THR A 50 -9.18 0.43 -7.27
N LYS A 51 -8.92 1.74 -7.14
CA LYS A 51 -7.57 2.31 -7.24
C LYS A 51 -6.64 1.75 -6.16
N ALA A 52 -7.09 1.68 -4.90
CA ALA A 52 -6.32 1.11 -3.81
C ALA A 52 -6.01 -0.38 -4.02
N TYR A 53 -6.95 -1.14 -4.57
CA TYR A 53 -6.77 -2.56 -4.88
C TYR A 53 -5.72 -2.78 -5.98
N SER A 54 -5.78 -2.00 -7.06
CA SER A 54 -4.80 -2.04 -8.14
C SER A 54 -3.39 -1.74 -7.62
N GLN A 55 -3.24 -0.71 -6.77
CA GLN A 55 -1.94 -0.35 -6.18
C GLN A 55 -1.41 -1.42 -5.22
N LEU A 56 -2.27 -2.02 -4.40
CA LEU A 56 -1.88 -3.12 -3.51
C LEU A 56 -1.45 -4.38 -4.29
N ALA A 57 -2.16 -4.72 -5.37
CA ALA A 57 -1.79 -5.83 -6.24
C ALA A 57 -0.46 -5.58 -6.94
N LYS A 58 -0.25 -4.38 -7.51
CA LYS A 58 1.03 -3.98 -8.12
C LYS A 58 2.19 -4.02 -7.12
N ALA A 59 1.97 -3.58 -5.88
CA ALA A 59 2.99 -3.64 -4.83
C ALA A 59 3.33 -5.07 -4.42
N ALA A 60 2.38 -6.01 -4.51
CA ALA A 60 2.62 -7.43 -4.28
C ALA A 60 3.40 -8.07 -5.43
N CYS A 61 3.00 -7.84 -6.69
CA CYS A 61 3.70 -8.35 -7.87
C CYS A 61 5.16 -7.88 -7.93
N LYS A 62 5.44 -6.63 -7.52
CA LYS A 62 6.79 -6.07 -7.44
C LYS A 62 7.61 -6.56 -6.24
N GLY A 63 7.06 -7.42 -5.39
CA GLY A 63 7.73 -7.93 -4.19
C GLY A 63 7.96 -6.91 -3.08
N VAL A 64 7.35 -5.72 -3.17
CA VAL A 64 7.46 -4.68 -2.13
C VAL A 64 6.64 -5.05 -0.89
N LEU A 65 5.50 -5.72 -1.12
CA LEU A 65 4.65 -6.31 -0.10
C LEU A 65 4.52 -7.81 -0.35
N HIS A 66 4.50 -8.60 0.73
CA HIS A 66 4.14 -10.02 0.62
C HIS A 66 2.67 -10.16 0.17
N ALA A 67 2.36 -11.16 -0.67
CA ALA A 67 1.00 -11.40 -1.18
C ALA A 67 -0.06 -11.43 -0.06
N LYS A 68 0.16 -12.26 0.98
CA LYS A 68 -0.70 -12.29 2.18
C LYS A 68 -0.89 -10.91 2.85
N THR A 69 0.13 -10.05 2.85
CA THR A 69 -0.01 -8.68 3.40
C THR A 69 -0.90 -7.81 2.53
N ALA A 70 -0.79 -7.92 1.20
CA ALA A 70 -1.68 -7.22 0.27
C ALA A 70 -3.12 -7.70 0.42
N SER A 71 -3.36 -9.02 0.45
CA SER A 71 -4.70 -9.60 0.64
C SER A 71 -5.34 -9.19 1.96
N ARG A 72 -4.57 -9.20 3.07
CA ARG A 72 -5.05 -8.71 4.38
C ARG A 72 -5.47 -7.25 4.31
N ARG A 73 -4.71 -6.40 3.60
CA ARG A 73 -5.03 -4.98 3.46
C ARG A 73 -6.26 -4.76 2.59
N GLN A 74 -6.39 -5.46 1.47
CA GLN A 74 -7.59 -5.42 0.63
C GLN A 74 -8.85 -5.79 1.43
N SER A 75 -8.82 -6.92 2.15
CA SER A 75 -9.94 -7.35 2.99
C SER A 75 -10.32 -6.31 4.06
N ARG A 76 -9.33 -5.70 4.71
CA ARG A 76 -9.59 -4.65 5.73
C ARG A 76 -10.21 -3.39 5.12
N LEU A 77 -9.81 -2.99 3.91
CA LEU A 77 -10.39 -1.83 3.21
C LEU A 77 -11.85 -2.07 2.82
N ALA A 78 -12.17 -3.22 2.24
CA ALA A 78 -13.56 -3.59 1.95
C ALA A 78 -14.44 -3.60 3.21
N LYS A 79 -13.95 -4.22 4.30
CA LYS A 79 -14.69 -4.24 5.57
C LYS A 79 -14.98 -2.83 6.10
N ARG A 80 -14.02 -1.90 5.97
CA ARG A 80 -14.19 -0.50 6.38
C ARG A 80 -15.25 0.21 5.55
N LEU A 81 -15.21 0.08 4.22
CA LEU A 81 -16.21 0.69 3.34
C LEU A 81 -17.60 0.13 3.61
N ASN A 82 -17.74 -1.19 3.73
CA ASN A 82 -19.01 -1.83 4.02
C ASN A 82 -19.57 -1.41 5.38
N LYS A 83 -18.72 -1.32 6.41
CA LYS A 83 -19.14 -0.80 7.72
C LYS A 83 -19.61 0.65 7.65
N ALA A 84 -18.92 1.49 6.86
CA ALA A 84 -19.33 2.87 6.67
C ALA A 84 -20.68 2.98 5.93
N LYS A 85 -20.89 2.18 4.88
CA LYS A 85 -22.19 2.12 4.18
C LYS A 85 -23.32 1.67 5.10
N ALA A 86 -23.09 0.63 5.92
CA ALA A 86 -24.07 0.13 6.88
C ALA A 86 -24.38 1.08 8.05
N ALA A 87 -23.54 2.07 8.32
CA ALA A 87 -23.80 3.08 9.35
C ALA A 87 -24.57 4.31 8.83
N VAL A 88 -24.68 4.45 7.51
CA VAL A 88 -25.42 5.54 6.85
C VAL A 88 -26.81 5.09 6.38
N ALA A 89 -27.00 3.79 6.16
CA ALA A 89 -28.30 3.14 5.99
C ALA A 89 -29.02 2.99 7.34
#